data_AF-A0A4D9EM09-F1
#
_entry.id   AF-A0A4D9EM09-F1
#
_cell.length_a   1.000
_cell.length_b   1.000
_cell.length_c   1.000
_cell.angle_alpha   90.00
_cell.angle_beta   90.00
_cell.angle_gamma   90.00
#
_symmetry.space_group_name_H-M   'P 1'
#
loop_
_entity.id
_entity.type
_entity.pdbx_description
1 polymer ?
#
loop_
_entity_poly.entity_id
_entity_poly.type
_entity_poly.pdbx_seq_one_letter_code
_entity_poly.pdbx_strand_id
1 'polypeptide(L)' 'MQRNRSSFALVVYVNTETPMGLIAENLRKAREIAHSDSRVPEQLKHYLQKALEVAVGLDPYLDAMATAKK' A
#
# COMPACT_ATOMS: atom_id res chain seq x y z
N MET A 1 26.34 20.44 12.76
CA MET A 1 25.52 19.83 11.69
C MET A 1 24.87 18.56 12.23
N GLN A 2 23.64 18.65 12.75
CA GLN A 2 22.84 17.49 13.17
C GLN A 2 21.88 17.17 12.02
N ARG A 3 22.07 16.04 11.32
CA ARG A 3 21.08 15.59 10.32
C ARG A 3 19.92 14.94 11.09
N ASN A 4 18.84 15.70 11.27
CA ASN A 4 17.53 15.15 11.63
C ASN A 4 17.11 14.13 10.55
N ARG A 5 17.29 12.84 10.83
CA ARG A 5 16.75 11.73 10.02
C ARG A 5 15.37 11.27 10.52
N SER A 6 14.59 12.14 11.15
CA SER A 6 13.19 11.84 11.52
C SER A 6 12.21 12.26 10.42
N SER A 7 12.44 11.74 9.21
CA SER A 7 11.45 11.75 8.12
C SER A 7 11.85 10.69 7.10
N PHE A 8 11.75 9.42 7.46
CA PHE A 8 11.67 8.39 6.45
C PHE A 8 10.51 7.50 6.84
N ALA A 9 9.48 7.57 5.99
CA ALA A 9 8.25 6.84 6.08
C ALA A 9 8.48 5.40 6.53
N LEU A 10 7.53 4.88 7.29
CA LEU A 10 7.19 3.46 7.22
C LEU A 10 6.94 3.19 5.73
N VAL A 11 7.98 2.82 4.98
CA VAL A 11 7.82 2.25 3.66
C VAL A 11 7.16 0.93 3.99
N VAL A 12 5.84 0.91 3.87
CA VAL A 12 5.03 -0.28 3.98
C VAL A 12 5.69 -1.32 3.09
N TYR A 13 6.36 -2.30 3.70
CA TYR A 13 7.07 -3.33 2.97
C TYR A 13 6.01 -4.24 2.36
N VAL A 14 5.85 -4.17 1.04
CA VAL A 14 4.92 -5.03 0.31
C VAL A 14 5.64 -6.33 -0.02
N ASN A 15 5.15 -7.46 0.52
CA ASN A 15 5.72 -8.77 0.22
C ASN A 15 5.30 -9.23 -1.18
N THR A 16 6.07 -8.90 -2.21
CA THR A 16 5.75 -9.22 -3.61
C THR A 16 5.78 -10.71 -3.95
N GLU A 17 6.07 -11.60 -3.00
CA GLU A 17 6.02 -13.05 -3.20
C GLU A 17 4.62 -13.64 -2.93
N THR A 18 3.70 -12.87 -2.33
CA THR A 18 2.30 -13.27 -2.15
C THR A 18 1.42 -12.69 -3.26
N PRO A 19 0.33 -13.37 -3.67
CA PRO A 19 -0.65 -12.80 -4.59
C PRO A 19 -1.15 -11.42 -4.14
N MET A 20 -1.32 -11.23 -2.83
CA MET A 20 -1.76 -9.96 -2.25
C MET A 20 -0.70 -8.88 -2.34
N GLY A 21 0.57 -9.19 -2.09
CA GLY A 21 1.64 -8.22 -2.26
C GLY A 21 1.88 -7.87 -3.73
N LEU A 22 1.68 -8.79 -4.67
CA LEU A 22 1.67 -8.46 -6.11
C LEU A 22 0.54 -7.48 -6.46
N ILE A 23 -0.67 -7.68 -5.90
CA ILE A 23 -1.80 -6.77 -6.08
C ILE A 23 -1.48 -5.39 -5.48
N ALA A 24 -0.98 -5.35 -4.23
CA ALA A 24 -0.60 -4.10 -3.57
C ALA A 24 0.49 -3.34 -4.35
N GLU A 25 1.49 -4.03 -4.88
CA GLU A 25 2.55 -3.40 -5.66
C GLU A 25 2.02 -2.82 -6.99
N ASN A 26 1.13 -3.53 -7.68
CA ASN A 26 0.50 -3.01 -8.90
C ASN A 26 -0.40 -1.80 -8.61
N LEU A 27 -1.17 -1.83 -7.51
CA LEU A 27 -2.00 -0.70 -7.07
C LEU A 27 -1.15 0.51 -6.68
N ARG A 28 0.00 0.29 -6.03
CA ARG A 28 0.96 1.35 -5.69
C ARG A 28 1.49 2.03 -6.95
N LYS A 29 1.92 1.25 -7.95
CA LYS A 29 2.37 1.79 -9.25
C LYS A 29 1.26 2.55 -9.96
N ALA A 30 0.04 2.01 -10.01
CA ALA A 30 -1.11 2.67 -10.61
C ALA A 30 -1.42 4.01 -9.92
N ARG A 31 -1.36 4.05 -8.59
CA ARG A 31 -1.52 5.27 -7.80
C ARG A 31 -0.43 6.29 -8.11
N GLU A 32 0.84 5.89 -8.18
CA GLU A 32 1.96 6.79 -8.51
C GLU A 32 1.78 7.43 -9.89
N ILE A 33 1.40 6.63 -10.89
CA ILE A 33 1.07 7.12 -12.24
C ILE A 33 -0.11 8.11 -12.16
N ALA A 34 -1.19 7.73 -11.48
CA ALA A 34 -2.38 8.58 -11.35
C ALA A 34 -2.08 9.91 -10.65
N HIS A 35 -1.27 9.92 -9.60
CA HIS A 35 -0.88 11.14 -8.90
C HIS A 35 0.05 12.04 -9.72
N SER A 36 0.81 11.48 -10.66
CA SER A 36 1.68 12.23 -11.56
C SER A 36 0.94 12.91 -12.73
N ASP A 37 -0.31 12.49 -13.02
CA ASP A 37 -1.13 13.05 -14.10
C ASP A 37 -2.31 13.88 -13.55
N SER A 38 -2.27 15.20 -13.79
CA SER A 38 -3.31 16.14 -13.36
C SER A 38 -4.66 15.92 -14.04
N ARG A 39 -4.70 15.20 -15.17
CA ARG A 39 -5.95 14.88 -15.90
C ARG A 39 -6.72 13.74 -15.26
N VAL A 40 -6.07 12.97 -14.38
CA VAL A 40 -6.73 11.85 -13.70
C VAL A 40 -7.67 12.40 -12.63
N PRO A 41 -8.96 12.02 -12.62
CA PRO A 41 -9.92 12.51 -11.63
C PRO A 41 -9.52 12.16 -10.19
N GLU A 42 -9.70 13.11 -9.28
CA GLU A 42 -9.40 12.91 -7.84
C GLU A 42 -10.16 11.71 -7.24
N GLN A 43 -11.37 11.45 -7.73
CA GLN A 43 -12.14 10.29 -7.31
C GLN A 43 -11.46 8.95 -7.66
N LEU A 44 -10.78 8.87 -8.82
CA LEU A 44 -10.04 7.67 -9.21
C LEU A 44 -8.79 7.50 -8.33
N LYS A 45 -8.06 8.59 -8.05
CA LYS A 45 -6.92 8.57 -7.11
C LYS A 45 -7.35 8.10 -5.72
N HIS A 46 -8.50 8.58 -5.23
CA HIS A 46 -9.09 8.17 -3.96
C HIS A 46 -9.42 6.67 -3.92
N TYR A 47 -10.07 6.13 -4.95
CA TYR A 47 -10.38 4.70 -4.98
C TYR A 47 -9.14 3.82 -5.12
N LEU A 48 -8.12 4.25 -5.87
CA LEU A 48 -6.83 3.56 -5.95
C LEU A 48 -6.15 3.51 -4.57
N GLN A 49 -6.18 4.62 -3.83
CA GLN A 49 -5.64 4.68 -2.47
C GLN A 49 -6.37 3.70 -1.53
N LYS A 50 -7.70 3.68 -1.55
CA LYS A 50 -8.50 2.73 -0.75
C LYS A 50 -8.21 1.28 -1.08
N ALA A 51 -8.11 0.95 -2.37
CA ALA A 51 -7.79 -0.41 -2.80
C ALA A 51 -6.41 -0.85 -2.29
N LEU A 52 -5.43 0.06 -2.34
CA LEU A 52 -4.07 -0.21 -1.85
C LEU A 52 -4.05 -0.43 -0.33
N GLU A 53 -4.75 0.39 0.45
CA GLU A 53 -4.86 0.23 1.91
C GLU A 53 -5.44 -1.13 2.29
N VAL A 54 -6.50 -1.57 1.60
CA VAL A 54 -7.09 -2.89 1.80
C VAL A 54 -6.10 -3.99 1.43
N ALA A 55 -5.43 -3.88 0.28
CA ALA A 55 -4.51 -4.92 -0.18
C ALA A 55 -3.32 -5.11 0.77
N VAL A 56 -2.77 -4.01 1.30
CA VAL A 56 -1.69 -4.04 2.30
C VAL A 56 -2.15 -4.62 3.64
N GLY A 57 -3.37 -4.32 4.07
CA GLY A 57 -3.89 -4.74 5.36
C GLY A 57 -4.39 -6.18 5.41
N LEU A 58 -4.65 -6.81 4.25
CA LEU A 58 -5.31 -8.11 4.19
C LEU A 58 -4.41 -9.28 4.62
N ASP A 59 -3.16 -9.34 4.18
CA ASP A 59 -2.22 -10.41 4.58
C ASP A 59 -2.04 -10.46 6.12
N PRO A 60 -1.71 -9.34 6.81
CA PRO A 60 -1.64 -9.32 8.27
C PRO A 60 -2.96 -9.67 8.97
N TYR A 61 -4.11 -9.28 8.40
CA TYR A 61 -5.42 -9.60 8.95
C TYR A 61 -5.69 -11.12 8.90
N LEU A 62 -5.39 -11.76 7.76
CA LEU A 62 -5.58 -13.21 7.60
C LEU A 62 -4.65 -14.00 8.52
N ASP A 63 -3.39 -13.59 8.66
CA ASP A 63 -2.45 -14.21 9.60
C ASP A 63 -2.91 -14.08 11.06
N ALA A 64 -3.40 -12.90 11.46
CA ALA A 64 -3.96 -12.69 12.79
C ALA A 64 -5.21 -13.56 13.05
N MET A 65 -6.08 -13.73 12.05
CA MET A 65 -7.26 -14.59 12.16
C MET A 65 -6.91 -16.09 12.22
N ALA A 66 -5.88 -16.51 11.49
CA ALA A 66 -5.41 -17.90 11.52
C ALA A 66 -4.75 -18.26 12.85
N THR A 67 -4.03 -17.32 13.46
CA THR A 67 -3.35 -17.50 14.75
C THR A 67 -4.30 -17.40 15.95
N ALA A 68 -5.34 -16.56 15.89
CA ALA A 68 -6.34 -16.43 16.94
C ALA A 68 -7.23 -17.68 17.16
N LYS A 69 -7.21 -18.63 16.23
CA LYS A 69 -7.94 -19.91 16.31
C LYS A 69 -7.11 -21.07 16.89
N LYS A 70 -5.88 -20.82 17.30
CA LYS A 70 -5.02 -21.77 18.04
C LYS A 70 -5.06 -21.49 19.53
#